data_AF-A0ABD0PHJ1-F1
#
_entry.id   AF-A0ABD0PHJ1-F1
#
_cell.length_a   1.000
_cell.length_b   1.000
_cell.length_c   1.000
_cell.angle_alpha   90.00
_cell.angle_beta   90.00
_cell.angle_gamma   90.00
#
_symmetry.space_group_name_H-M   'P 1'
#
loop_
_entity.id
_entity.type
_entity.pdbx_description
1 polymer ?
#
loop_
_entity_poly.entity_id
_entity_poly.type
_entity_poly.pdbx_seq_one_letter_code
_entity_poly.pdbx_strand_id
1 'polypeptide(L)' 'CSRKCGKGVMKRAVACVSSDPGSYSRVLPDASCAALPKPSSQDTCMIKRCHKQRKAQWFVSTWQP' A
#
# COMPACT_ATOMS: atom_id res chain seq x y z
N CYS A 1 2.84 -1.92 -1.42
CA CYS A 1 2.04 -2.26 -0.22
C CYS A 1 2.89 -1.98 1.03
N SER A 2 2.33 -1.39 2.09
CA SER A 2 3.05 -0.98 3.32
C SER A 2 3.51 -2.15 4.19
N ARG A 3 3.02 -3.36 3.90
CA ARG A 3 3.41 -4.60 4.58
C ARG A 3 3.91 -5.62 3.56
N LYS A 4 4.80 -6.51 4.02
CA LYS A 4 5.31 -7.65 3.23
C LYS A 4 4.40 -8.91 3.34
N CYS A 5 3.40 -8.89 4.20
CA CYS A 5 2.39 -9.94 4.39
C CYS A 5 1.10 -9.36 4.99
N GLY A 6 -0.03 -10.05 4.80
CA GLY A 6 -1.34 -9.66 5.32
C GLY A 6 -1.90 -8.39 4.67
N LYS A 7 -2.86 -7.76 5.37
CA LYS A 7 -3.56 -6.54 4.94
C LYS A 7 -2.71 -5.29 5.21
N GLY A 8 -2.32 -4.57 4.16
CA GLY A 8 -1.62 -3.30 4.24
C GLY A 8 -2.31 -2.20 3.42
N VAL A 9 -1.59 -1.11 3.19
CA VAL A 9 -2.00 0.04 2.37
C VAL A 9 -1.00 0.26 1.24
N MET A 10 -1.47 0.50 0.02
CA MET A 10 -0.65 0.97 -1.09
C MET A 10 -0.96 2.43 -1.39
N LYS A 11 0.05 3.19 -1.80
CA LYS A 11 -0.08 4.60 -2.17
C LYS A 11 0.27 4.75 -3.64
N ARG A 12 -0.41 5.68 -4.32
CA ARG A 12 -0.11 6.10 -5.69
C ARG A 12 -0.04 7.62 -5.76
N ALA A 13 0.77 8.12 -6.70
CA ALA A 13 0.72 9.53 -7.06
C ALA A 13 -0.56 9.81 -7.85
N VAL A 14 -1.20 10.94 -7.55
CA VAL A 14 -2.36 11.45 -8.28
C VAL A 14 -1.99 12.87 -8.68
N ALA A 15 -2.06 13.16 -9.98
CA ALA A 15 -1.69 14.44 -10.53
C ALA A 15 -2.76 14.89 -11.53
N CYS A 16 -3.05 16.19 -11.55
CA CYS A 16 -3.85 16.81 -12.61
C CYS A 16 -3.01 16.84 -13.90
N VAL A 17 -3.57 16.40 -15.02
CA VAL A 17 -2.88 16.40 -16.32
C VAL A 17 -3.73 17.02 -17.42
N SER A 18 -3.11 17.72 -18.37
CA SER A 18 -3.82 18.18 -19.57
C SER A 18 -4.16 16.99 -20.47
N SER A 19 -5.36 17.05 -21.07
CA SER A 19 -5.85 16.06 -22.03
C SER A 19 -5.91 16.70 -23.41
N ASP A 20 -4.74 16.99 -23.99
CA ASP A 20 -4.64 17.61 -25.31
C ASP A 20 -4.46 16.51 -26.37
N PRO A 21 -5.43 16.30 -27.30
CA PRO A 21 -5.31 15.30 -28.33
C PRO A 21 -4.11 15.61 -29.25
N GLY A 22 -3.13 14.71 -29.31
CA GLY A 22 -1.94 14.84 -30.17
C GLY A 22 -0.71 15.51 -29.51
N SER A 23 -0.80 15.88 -28.23
CA SER A 23 0.33 16.41 -27.45
C SER A 23 0.69 15.45 -26.30
N TYR A 24 1.93 15.55 -25.81
CA TYR A 24 2.29 14.94 -24.53
C TYR A 24 1.46 15.57 -23.40
N SER A 25 0.84 14.72 -22.57
CA SER A 25 0.11 15.15 -21.38
C SER A 25 1.05 15.89 -20.42
N ARG A 26 0.69 17.13 -20.03
CA ARG A 26 1.49 17.93 -19.09
C ARG A 26 0.90 17.85 -17.69
N VAL A 27 1.76 17.76 -16.68
CA VAL A 27 1.34 17.85 -15.27
C VAL A 27 0.99 19.30 -14.95
N LEU A 28 -0.22 19.51 -14.43
CA LEU A 28 -0.76 20.81 -14.04
C LEU A 28 -0.81 20.95 -12.52
N PRO A 29 -0.96 22.19 -11.99
CA PRO A 29 -1.28 22.38 -10.58
C PRO A 29 -2.58 21.67 -10.20
N ASP A 30 -2.65 21.10 -8.99
CA ASP A 30 -3.85 20.42 -8.49
C ASP A 30 -5.10 21.30 -8.52
N ALA A 31 -4.93 22.63 -8.35
CA ALA A 31 -6.00 23.61 -8.42
C ALA A 31 -6.74 23.60 -9.76
N SER A 32 -6.07 23.24 -10.87
CA SER A 32 -6.69 23.14 -12.20
C SER A 32 -7.75 22.03 -12.28
N CYS A 33 -7.69 21.03 -11.39
CA CYS A 33 -8.66 19.95 -11.28
C CYS A 33 -9.59 20.10 -10.05
N ALA A 34 -9.60 21.25 -9.36
CA ALA A 34 -10.30 21.41 -8.07
C ALA A 34 -11.83 21.21 -8.15
N ALA A 35 -12.43 21.44 -9.32
CA ALA A 35 -13.86 21.22 -9.56
C ALA A 35 -14.22 19.74 -9.77
N LEU A 36 -13.23 18.86 -9.92
CA LEU A 36 -13.42 17.44 -10.17
C LEU A 36 -13.18 16.61 -8.90
N PRO A 37 -13.85 15.46 -8.74
CA PRO A 37 -13.55 14.55 -7.65
C PRO A 37 -12.10 14.05 -7.72
N LYS A 38 -11.29 14.36 -6.71
CA LYS A 38 -9.90 13.91 -6.65
C LYS A 38 -9.85 12.39 -6.47
N PRO A 39 -9.17 11.63 -7.35
CA PRO A 39 -9.02 10.19 -7.16
C PRO A 39 -8.31 9.86 -5.85
N SER A 40 -8.67 8.72 -5.24
CA SER A 40 -7.97 8.25 -4.04
C SER A 40 -6.49 8.01 -4.34
N SER A 41 -5.61 8.55 -3.50
CA SER A 41 -4.16 8.32 -3.55
C SER A 41 -3.75 7.07 -2.78
N GLN A 42 -4.68 6.41 -2.09
CA GLN A 42 -4.42 5.22 -1.28
C GLN A 42 -5.46 4.15 -1.50
N ASP A 43 -5.03 2.90 -1.41
CA ASP A 43 -5.92 1.75 -1.46
C ASP A 43 -5.40 0.63 -0.55
N THR A 44 -6.27 -0.30 -0.19
CA THR A 44 -5.90 -1.48 0.60
C THR A 44 -5.24 -2.52 -0.30
N CYS A 45 -4.24 -3.22 0.26
CA CYS A 45 -3.57 -4.33 -0.41
C CYS A 45 -3.57 -5.55 0.50
N MET A 46 -3.79 -6.73 -0.08
CA MET A 46 -3.70 -8.01 0.61
C MET A 46 -2.60 -8.85 -0.05
N ILE A 47 -1.52 -9.11 0.69
CA ILE A 47 -0.42 -9.95 0.23
C ILE A 47 -0.68 -11.40 0.70
N LYS A 48 0.32 -12.27 0.73
CA LYS A 48 0.21 -13.58 1.38
C LYS A 48 -0.03 -13.46 2.89
N ARG A 49 -0.66 -14.47 3.48
CA ARG A 49 -0.85 -14.56 4.94
C ARG A 49 0.49 -14.41 5.65
N CYS A 50 0.53 -13.64 6.72
CA CYS A 50 1.73 -13.56 7.56
C CYS A 50 2.01 -14.91 8.20
N HIS A 51 3.30 -15.28 8.26
CA HIS A 51 3.72 -16.40 9.09
C HIS A 51 3.25 -16.15 10.52
N LYS A 52 2.61 -17.16 11.11
CA LYS A 52 2.37 -17.14 12.54
C LYS A 52 3.75 -17.20 13.20
N GLN A 53 4.10 -16.19 13.97
CA GLN A 53 5.26 -16.28 14.85
C GLN A 53 5.02 -17.51 15.73
N ARG A 54 5.86 -18.55 15.61
CA ARG A 54 5.81 -19.65 16.57
C ARG A 54 6.19 -19.04 17.91
N LYS A 55 5.23 -18.97 18.83
CA LYS A 55 5.53 -18.56 20.20
C LYS A 55 6.58 -19.54 20.71
N ALA A 56 7.72 -19.02 21.18
CA ALA A 56 8.63 -19.85 21.96
C ALA A 56 7.85 -20.41 23.16
N GLN A 57 8.02 -21.68 23.44
CA GLN A 57 7.39 -22.34 24.57
C GLN A 57 8.47 -23.01 25.41
N TRP A 58 8.30 -23.01 26.72
CA TRP A 58 9.15 -23.74 27.64
C TRP A 58 9.03 -25.24 27.35
N PHE A 59 10.16 -25.91 27.23
CA PHE A 59 10.23 -27.37 27.14
C PHE A 59 10.65 -27.91 28.51
N VAL A 60 9.89 -28.88 29.04
CA VAL A 60 10.23 -29.57 30.29
C VAL A 60 10.86 -30.91 29.91
N SER A 61 12.14 -31.08 30.23
CA SER A 61 12.84 -32.36 30.12
C SER A 61 12.80 -33.14 31.43
N THR A 62 13.08 -34.44 31.37
CA THR A 62 13.40 -35.23 32.56
C THR A 62 14.70 -34.74 33.20
N TRP A 63 14.79 -34.86 34.52
CA TRP A 63 16.02 -34.57 35.27
C TRP A 63 17.14 -35.52 34.85
N GLN A 64 18.36 -35.00 34.72
CA GLN A 64 19.56 -35.79 34.44
C GLN A 64 20.20 -36.20 35.77
N PRO A 65 20.66 -37.45 35.95
CA PRO A 65 21.35 -37.92 37.16
C PRO A 65 22.70 -37.24 37.39
#